data_AF-K0IM63-F1
#
_entry.id   AF-K0IM63-F1
#
_cell.length_a   1.000
_cell.length_b   1.000
_cell.length_c   1.000
_cell.angle_alpha   90.00
_cell.angle_beta   90.00
_cell.angle_gamma   90.00
#
_symmetry.space_group_name_H-M   'P 1'
#
loop_
_entity.id
_entity.type
_entity.pdbx_description
1 polymer ?
#
loop_
_entity_poly.entity_id
_entity_poly.type
_entity_poly.pdbx_seq_one_letter_code
_entity_poly.pdbx_strand_id
1 'polypeptide(L)' 'MPGEEYRDLVICNNCLWAMSLLKGSHGFIACQMCGNISLDVIIPVNDYEAYTMNVRNKNIELELTKER' A
#
# COMPACT_ATOMS: atom_id res chain seq x y z
N MET A 1 14.44 -7.57 11.12
CA MET A 1 14.38 -9.05 11.17
C MET A 1 14.57 -9.56 9.74
N PRO A 2 15.16 -10.76 9.52
CA PRO A 2 15.35 -11.26 8.17
C PRO A 2 13.98 -11.54 7.53
N GLY A 3 13.73 -10.97 6.35
CA GLY A 3 12.78 -11.49 5.38
C GLY A 3 11.29 -11.31 5.68
N GLU A 4 10.83 -10.15 6.13
CA GLU A 4 9.41 -9.81 5.93
C GLU A 4 9.23 -9.47 4.44
N GLU A 5 8.94 -10.50 3.65
CA GLU A 5 8.48 -10.35 2.27
C GLU A 5 7.08 -9.73 2.31
N TYR A 6 6.97 -8.45 1.96
CA TYR A 6 5.69 -7.74 1.98
C TYR A 6 4.90 -7.99 0.69
N ARG A 7 3.58 -8.17 0.80
CA ARG A 7 2.64 -8.30 -0.32
C ARG A 7 1.54 -7.24 -0.18
N ASP A 8 1.97 -5.99 -0.07
CA ASP A 8 1.10 -4.97 0.52
C ASP A 8 0.99 -3.75 -0.39
N LEU A 9 -0.18 -3.09 -0.32
CA LEU A 9 -0.33 -1.76 -0.86
C LEU A 9 0.27 -0.78 0.15
N VAL A 10 1.32 -0.08 -0.26
CA VAL A 10 1.96 0.97 0.55
C VAL A 10 1.47 2.32 0.09
N ILE A 11 1.03 3.15 1.04
CA ILE A 11 0.46 4.47 0.78
C ILE A 11 1.15 5.50 1.65
N CYS A 12 1.55 6.62 1.06
CA CYS A 12 2.04 7.77 1.82
C CYS A 12 0.90 8.72 2.18
N ASN A 13 0.67 8.93 3.47
CA ASN A 13 -0.40 9.83 3.95
C ASN A 13 -0.16 11.32 3.69
N ASN A 14 1.07 11.68 3.31
CA ASN A 14 1.43 13.07 3.05
C ASN A 14 1.17 13.49 1.60
N CYS A 15 1.60 12.66 0.65
CA CYS A 15 1.54 12.98 -0.78
C CYS A 15 0.67 12.02 -1.59
N LEU A 16 0.04 11.04 -0.93
CA LEU A 16 -0.84 10.02 -1.53
C LEU A 16 -0.16 9.16 -2.58
N TRP A 17 1.17 9.15 -2.60
CA TRP A 17 1.94 8.20 -3.38
C TRP A 17 1.60 6.78 -2.91
N ALA A 18 1.20 5.93 -3.85
CA ALA A 18 0.82 4.56 -3.58
C ALA A 18 1.62 3.59 -4.46
N MET A 19 1.99 2.44 -3.90
CA MET A 19 2.70 1.39 -4.63
C MET A 19 2.29 -0.01 -4.15
N SER A 20 2.02 -0.90 -5.10
CA SER A 20 1.75 -2.31 -4.81
C SER A 20 3.06 -3.09 -4.77
N LEU A 21 3.33 -3.76 -3.65
CA LEU A 21 4.52 -4.61 -3.49
C LEU A 21 4.24 -6.02 -4.00
N LEU A 22 5.09 -6.50 -4.91
CA LEU A 22 5.07 -7.90 -5.35
C LEU A 22 5.63 -8.79 -4.24
N LYS A 23 5.21 -10.06 -4.21
CA LYS A 23 5.77 -11.07 -3.30
C LYS A 23 7.30 -11.09 -3.38
N GLY A 24 7.95 -11.04 -2.21
CA GLY A 24 9.41 -11.02 -2.11
C GLY A 24 10.03 -9.63 -2.23
N SER A 25 9.22 -8.58 -2.40
CA SER A 25 9.72 -7.21 -2.42
C SER A 25 10.13 -6.76 -1.03
N HIS A 26 11.17 -5.92 -0.98
CA HIS A 26 11.53 -5.21 0.24
C HIS A 26 10.54 -4.08 0.52
N GLY A 27 10.19 -3.89 1.79
CA GLY A 27 9.34 -2.80 2.23
C GLY A 27 10.03 -1.44 2.12
N PHE A 28 9.25 -0.37 2.18
CA PHE A 28 9.75 1.01 2.18
C PHE A 28 9.73 1.59 3.58
N ILE A 29 10.85 2.22 3.98
CA ILE A 29 10.95 2.95 5.25
C ILE A 29 10.49 4.41 5.10
N ALA A 30 10.54 4.94 3.87
CA ALA A 30 10.14 6.32 3.55
C ALA A 30 9.55 6.41 2.14
N CYS A 31 8.67 7.39 1.95
CA CYS A 31 8.07 7.72 0.66
C CYS A 31 9.14 8.23 -0.31
N GLN A 32 9.23 7.61 -1.49
CA GLN A 32 10.19 8.02 -2.52
C GLN A 32 9.90 9.40 -3.13
N MET A 33 8.66 9.90 -3.02
CA MET A 33 8.26 11.18 -3.61
C MET A 33 8.48 12.38 -2.69
N CYS A 34 8.27 12.23 -1.37
CA CYS A 34 8.35 13.34 -0.42
C CYS A 34 9.29 13.11 0.76
N GLY A 35 9.93 11.94 0.84
CA GLY A 35 10.85 11.59 1.93
C GLY A 35 10.18 11.37 3.29
N ASN A 36 8.86 11.48 3.38
CA ASN A 36 8.13 11.30 4.64
C ASN A 36 8.08 9.81 5.03
N ILE A 37 8.22 9.53 6.32
CA ILE A 37 8.17 8.19 6.92
C ILE A 37 6.73 7.76 7.28
N SER A 38 5.75 8.65 7.16
CA SER A 38 4.33 8.33 7.35
C SER A 38 3.80 7.53 6.17
N LEU A 39 4.08 6.23 6.20
CA LEU A 39 3.60 5.21 5.27
C LEU A 39 2.60 4.30 5.97
N ASP A 40 1.41 4.17 5.39
CA ASP A 40 0.46 3.13 5.74
C ASP A 40 0.72 1.92 4.85
N VAL A 41 0.97 0.77 5.47
CA VAL A 41 1.18 -0.52 4.80
C VAL A 41 -0.07 -1.34 5.01
N ILE A 42 -0.74 -1.72 3.92
CA ILE A 42 -2.03 -2.43 3.95
C ILE A 42 -1.80 -3.88 3.53
N ILE A 43 -1.84 -4.78 4.52
CA ILE A 43 -1.49 -6.21 4.47
C ILE A 43 -2.75 -7.11 4.35
N PRO A 44 -2.81 -8.08 3.41
CA PRO A 44 -2.61 -7.95 1.98
C PRO A 44 -3.95 -8.15 1.24
N VAL A 45 -4.04 -7.47 0.11
CA VAL A 45 -4.86 -7.89 -1.03
C VAL A 45 -4.37 -9.30 -1.38
N ASN A 46 -5.16 -10.35 -1.11
CA ASN A 46 -4.76 -11.71 -1.52
C ASN A 46 -4.55 -11.76 -3.04
N ASP A 47 -3.79 -12.74 -3.52
CA ASP A 47 -3.78 -13.06 -4.95
C ASP A 47 -5.27 -13.15 -5.38
N TYR A 48 -5.71 -12.29 -6.32
CA TYR A 48 -7.09 -12.15 -6.81
C TYR A 48 -8.10 -11.33 -5.99
N GLU A 49 -7.70 -10.59 -4.95
CA GLU A 49 -8.59 -9.58 -4.37
C GLU A 49 -8.52 -8.29 -5.19
N ALA A 50 -9.64 -7.89 -5.78
CA ALA A 50 -9.75 -6.56 -6.37
C ALA A 50 -9.96 -5.57 -5.24
N TYR A 51 -9.41 -4.36 -5.34
CA TYR A 51 -9.75 -3.28 -4.43
C TYR A 51 -10.06 -2.02 -5.21
N THR A 52 -11.07 -1.28 -4.74
CA THR A 52 -11.37 0.05 -5.26
C THR A 52 -10.73 1.08 -4.35
N MET A 53 -9.87 1.92 -4.91
CA MET A 53 -9.25 3.04 -4.21
C MET A 53 -9.95 4.33 -4.60
N ASN A 54 -10.58 5.00 -3.64
CA ASN A 54 -11.22 6.30 -3.82
C ASN A 54 -10.38 7.38 -3.14
N VAL A 55 -9.94 8.38 -3.91
CA VAL A 55 -9.13 9.49 -3.42
C VAL A 55 -9.99 10.75 -3.37
N ARG A 56 -10.33 11.22 -2.15
CA ARG A 56 -11.12 12.43 -1.93
C ARG A 56 -10.42 13.36 -0.94
N ASN A 57 -10.17 14.61 -1.31
CA ASN A 57 -9.63 15.65 -0.42
C ASN A 57 -8.39 15.23 0.40
N LYS A 58 -7.46 14.49 -0.21
CA LYS A 58 -6.27 13.90 0.44
C LYS A 58 -6.54 12.79 1.46
N ASN A 59 -7.76 12.27 1.50
CA ASN A 59 -8.07 11.01 2.16
C ASN A 59 -8.15 9.90 1.12
N ILE A 60 -7.71 8.72 1.53
CA ILE A 60 -7.78 7.50 0.74
C ILE A 60 -8.76 6.56 1.44
N GLU A 61 -9.81 6.20 0.72
CA GLU A 61 -10.76 5.16 1.10
C GLU A 61 -10.46 3.93 0.25
N LEU A 62 -10.32 2.78 0.90
CA LEU A 62 -10.06 1.51 0.25
C LEU A 62 -11.21 0.55 0.56
N GLU A 63 -11.79 0.02 -0.49
CA GLU A 63 -12.83 -1.01 -0.41
C GLU A 63 -12.29 -2.30 -1.04
N LEU A 64 -12.10 -3.34 -0.22
CA LEU A 64 -11.66 -4.65 -0.67
C LEU A 64 -12.87 -5.42 -1.23
N THR A 65 -12.82 -5.75 -2.51
CA THR A 65 -13.81 -6.60 -3.19
C THR A 65 -13.24 -8.00 -3.38
N LYS A 66 -13.86 -8.98 -2.73
CA LYS A 66 -13.54 -10.39 -2.99
C LYS A 66 -14.07 -10.77 -4.38
N GLU A 67 -13.18 -11.10 -5.32
CA GLU A 67 -13.61 -11.87 -6.49
C GLU A 67 -13.99 -13.28 -6.01
N ARG A 68 -15.10 -13.77 -6.54
CA ARG A 68 -15.86 -14.91 -6.03
C ARG A 68 -15.33 -16.25 -6.53
#